data_AF-A0A6A2FHJ2-F1
#
_entry.id   AF-A0A6A2FHJ2-F1
#
_cell.length_a   1.000
_cell.length_b   1.000
_cell.length_c   1.000
_cell.angle_alpha   90.00
_cell.angle_beta   90.00
_cell.angle_gamma   90.00
#
_symmetry.space_group_name_H-M   'P 1'
#
loop_
_entity.id
_entity.type
_entity.pdbx_description
1 polymer ?
#
loop_
_entity_poly.entity_id
_entity_poly.type
_entity_poly.pdbx_seq_one_letter_code
_entity_poly.pdbx_strand_id
1 'polypeptide(L)'
;MEQDGNIGVCATSAIWSCLFKTSKLFRNKFPIPHEITSAAGLTYSTDTQPLFPNKGLNTSQIAKILEHYNLTFENIGPKANEKGGVISHAELKKICYSYNKMGIPILLGYKMFNNDTHMVCITGYLSGELNKVATGDGSTSESMAFQHNTIKELYAHNDQFGPYESIDFSVSGNKYQKFINAQQEVLLSFQIEGKNRQSVPIIAIIPLDKKIRVSYSEVYSSVNGFSYLFDLAKDVDRTLNFDFRTFCWDVYLDFSSNFKQQRVQDTSLDVQTRKEISFKPMPKFIWVASLRIQNKLILEFIVDSNSITNSFLIFDMFFYDISFAKRILAFFPSLIDKAVNDNYLGQFRSVRRRKFYNSWLTSTHSRFLRKKLFSL
;
A
#
# COMPACT_ATOMS: atom_id res chain seq x y z
N MET A 1 -27.37 -14.51 22.83
CA MET A 1 -27.32 -13.07 23.13
C MET A 1 -27.71 -12.36 21.85
N GLU A 2 -28.97 -11.96 21.73
CA GLU A 2 -29.41 -11.01 20.70
C GLU A 2 -28.86 -9.63 21.09
N GLN A 3 -28.07 -9.02 20.21
CA GLN A 3 -27.74 -7.60 20.31
C GLN A 3 -28.59 -6.83 19.31
N ASP A 4 -29.23 -5.78 19.83
CA ASP A 4 -30.09 -4.84 19.10
C ASP A 4 -29.42 -4.27 17.85
N GLY A 5 -30.20 -4.22 16.76
CA GLY A 5 -29.81 -3.76 15.43
C GLY A 5 -29.58 -2.25 15.32
N ASN A 6 -28.58 -1.71 16.04
CA ASN A 6 -28.16 -0.33 15.92
C ASN A 6 -26.88 -0.21 15.08
N ILE A 7 -27.09 0.26 13.84
CA ILE A 7 -26.14 0.46 12.73
C ILE A 7 -24.99 1.45 13.07
N GLY A 8 -24.91 2.00 14.28
CA GLY A 8 -23.79 2.82 14.80
C GLY A 8 -22.64 2.04 15.45
N VAL A 9 -22.88 0.80 15.89
CA VAL A 9 -21.93 0.03 16.71
C VAL A 9 -20.75 -0.51 15.89
N CYS A 10 -20.99 -0.87 14.63
CA CYS A 10 -19.98 -1.52 13.80
C CYS A 10 -18.78 -0.64 13.46
N ALA A 11 -19.03 0.60 13.04
CA ALA A 11 -17.97 1.56 12.77
C ALA A 11 -17.18 1.86 14.05
N THR A 12 -17.86 1.97 15.19
CA THR A 12 -17.21 2.22 16.49
C THR A 12 -16.26 1.07 16.87
N SER A 13 -16.68 -0.18 16.69
CA SER A 13 -15.87 -1.37 16.97
C SER A 13 -14.65 -1.48 16.03
N ALA A 14 -14.85 -1.28 14.72
CA ALA A 14 -13.76 -1.27 13.76
C ALA A 14 -12.73 -0.17 14.07
N ILE A 15 -13.19 1.06 14.36
CA ILE A 15 -12.34 2.18 14.75
C ILE A 15 -11.63 1.91 16.06
N TRP A 16 -12.29 1.31 17.04
CA TRP A 16 -11.67 0.94 18.31
C TRP A 16 -10.54 -0.07 18.12
N SER A 17 -10.77 -1.14 17.35
CA SER A 17 -9.74 -2.15 17.01
C SER A 17 -8.55 -1.53 16.27
N CYS A 18 -8.84 -0.60 15.37
CA CYS A 18 -7.86 0.18 14.64
C CYS A 18 -7.02 1.08 15.57
N LEU A 19 -7.66 1.82 16.48
CA LEU A 19 -7.02 2.70 17.47
C LEU A 19 -6.24 1.90 18.52
N PHE A 20 -6.69 0.71 18.89
CA PHE A 20 -5.93 -0.19 19.76
C PHE A 20 -4.57 -0.53 19.17
N LYS A 21 -4.52 -0.95 17.91
CA LYS A 21 -3.26 -1.31 17.27
C LYS A 21 -2.36 -0.09 17.03
N THR A 22 -2.93 1.01 16.55
CA THR A 22 -2.16 2.23 16.27
C THR A 22 -1.65 2.91 17.54
N SER A 23 -2.37 2.85 18.66
CA SER A 23 -1.88 3.34 19.96
C SER A 23 -0.56 2.67 20.36
N LYS A 24 -0.43 1.35 20.12
CA LYS A 24 0.81 0.60 20.37
C LYS A 24 1.92 0.96 19.38
N LEU A 25 1.60 1.06 18.09
CA LEU A 25 2.59 1.35 17.04
C LEU A 25 3.14 2.78 17.13
N PHE A 26 2.27 3.76 17.36
CA PHE A 26 2.62 5.17 17.33
C PHE A 26 2.78 5.79 18.72
N ARG A 27 2.49 5.04 19.79
CA ARG A 27 2.53 5.47 21.19
C ARG A 27 1.53 6.60 21.47
N ASN A 28 0.36 6.53 20.86
CA ASN A 28 -0.74 7.46 21.07
C ASN A 28 -1.65 7.01 22.23
N LYS A 29 -2.51 7.92 22.72
CA LYS A 29 -3.54 7.57 23.71
C LYS A 29 -4.48 6.51 23.13
N PHE A 30 -4.75 5.47 23.91
CA PHE A 30 -5.74 4.46 23.57
C PHE A 30 -7.12 4.88 24.09
N PRO A 31 -8.18 4.89 23.25
CA PRO A 31 -9.49 5.29 23.71
C PRO A 31 -10.35 4.19 24.30
N ILE A 32 -11.28 4.60 25.17
CA ILE A 32 -12.45 3.79 25.51
C ILE A 32 -13.61 4.08 24.54
N PRO A 33 -14.53 3.12 24.30
CA PRO A 33 -15.53 3.23 23.23
C PRO A 33 -16.37 4.52 23.23
N HIS A 34 -16.77 5.03 24.39
CA HIS A 34 -17.58 6.27 24.45
C HIS A 34 -16.78 7.54 24.05
N GLU A 35 -15.46 7.53 24.23
CA GLU A 35 -14.59 8.63 23.78
C GLU A 35 -14.57 8.70 22.25
N ILE A 36 -14.76 7.57 21.54
CA ILE A 36 -14.85 7.53 20.07
C ILE A 36 -16.12 8.25 19.62
N THR A 37 -17.27 7.96 20.23
CA THR A 37 -18.54 8.63 19.92
C THR A 37 -18.47 10.13 20.23
N SER A 38 -17.80 10.51 21.31
CA SER A 38 -17.59 11.91 21.68
C SER A 38 -16.67 12.62 20.68
N ALA A 39 -15.57 11.99 20.27
CA ALA A 39 -14.64 12.52 19.26
C ALA A 39 -15.30 12.65 17.87
N ALA A 40 -16.32 11.83 17.58
CA ALA A 40 -17.12 11.95 16.36
C ALA A 40 -18.01 13.21 16.33
N GLY A 41 -18.11 13.95 17.44
CA GLY A 41 -18.97 15.13 17.59
C GLY A 41 -20.45 14.79 17.76
N LEU A 42 -20.76 13.58 18.24
CA LEU A 42 -22.14 13.09 18.41
C LEU A 42 -22.74 13.41 19.78
N THR A 43 -22.08 14.23 20.60
CA THR A 43 -22.37 14.27 22.03
C THR A 43 -23.59 15.10 22.42
N TYR A 44 -24.00 16.17 21.72
CA TYR A 44 -25.18 16.96 22.11
C TYR A 44 -25.80 17.76 20.94
N SER A 45 -27.07 17.55 20.60
CA SER A 45 -27.90 18.62 20.04
C SER A 45 -28.46 19.46 21.18
N THR A 46 -28.61 20.75 20.97
CA THR A 46 -29.11 21.73 21.95
C THR A 46 -30.51 21.44 22.51
N ASP A 47 -31.21 20.41 22.02
CA ASP A 47 -32.54 20.01 22.48
C ASP A 47 -32.58 18.52 22.89
N THR A 48 -32.51 18.27 24.20
CA THR A 48 -33.08 17.18 25.04
C THR A 48 -33.13 15.70 24.59
N GLN A 49 -32.42 15.24 23.56
CA GLN A 49 -32.34 13.80 23.22
C GLN A 49 -30.88 13.36 23.04
N PRO A 50 -30.45 12.23 23.64
CA PRO A 50 -29.17 11.63 23.31
C PRO A 50 -29.15 11.26 21.82
N LEU A 51 -28.27 11.90 21.04
CA LEU A 51 -28.00 11.50 19.66
C LEU A 51 -27.17 10.21 19.66
N PHE A 52 -27.80 9.09 20.00
CA PHE A 52 -27.21 7.80 19.65
C PHE A 52 -27.11 7.73 18.11
N PRO A 53 -25.97 7.30 17.54
CA PRO A 53 -25.79 7.25 16.10
C PRO A 53 -26.73 6.20 15.48
N ASN A 54 -27.92 6.63 15.07
CA ASN A 54 -28.89 5.78 14.39
C ASN A 54 -28.50 5.49 12.91
N LYS A 55 -27.46 6.16 12.38
CA LYS A 55 -27.08 6.14 10.95
C LYS A 55 -25.60 5.82 10.67
N GLY A 56 -24.87 5.26 11.63
CA GLY A 56 -23.42 5.01 11.47
C GLY A 56 -22.57 6.28 11.52
N LEU A 57 -21.28 6.14 11.18
CA LEU A 57 -20.32 7.25 11.08
C LEU A 57 -19.96 7.54 9.61
N ASN A 58 -19.96 8.81 9.23
CA ASN A 58 -19.47 9.22 7.91
C ASN A 58 -17.96 9.45 7.90
N THR A 59 -17.35 9.53 6.71
CA THR A 59 -15.90 9.70 6.54
C THR A 59 -15.34 10.94 7.26
N SER A 60 -16.08 12.06 7.28
CA SER A 60 -15.64 13.27 7.98
C SER A 60 -15.64 13.09 9.50
N GLN A 61 -16.58 12.31 10.05
CA GLN A 61 -16.57 11.96 11.47
C GLN A 61 -15.41 11.02 11.79
N ILE A 62 -15.13 10.04 10.94
CA ILE A 62 -13.98 9.16 11.10
C ILE A 62 -12.67 9.96 11.07
N ALA A 63 -12.52 10.89 10.13
CA ALA A 63 -11.39 11.80 10.06
C ALA A 63 -11.20 12.59 11.36
N LYS A 64 -12.27 13.21 11.88
CA LYS A 64 -12.24 13.93 13.17
C LYS A 64 -11.80 13.04 14.33
N ILE A 65 -12.27 11.79 14.37
CA ILE A 65 -11.85 10.83 15.39
C ILE A 65 -10.34 10.56 15.28
N LEU A 66 -9.83 10.27 14.08
CA LEU A 66 -8.40 9.99 13.88
C LEU A 66 -7.53 11.21 14.26
N GLU A 67 -7.94 12.41 13.85
CA GLU A 67 -7.27 13.67 14.22
C GLU A 67 -7.26 13.90 15.73
N HIS A 68 -8.37 13.62 16.41
CA HIS A 68 -8.48 13.71 17.87
C HIS A 68 -7.43 12.83 18.58
N TYR A 69 -7.07 11.67 18.00
CA TYR A 69 -6.02 10.78 18.50
C TYR A 69 -4.63 11.03 17.92
N ASN A 70 -4.39 12.24 17.39
CA ASN A 70 -3.12 12.68 16.79
C ASN A 70 -2.64 11.82 15.61
N LEU A 71 -3.58 11.27 14.85
CA LEU A 71 -3.30 10.54 13.61
C LEU A 71 -3.64 11.42 12.41
N THR A 72 -2.89 11.24 11.34
CA THR A 72 -3.31 11.60 9.99
C THR A 72 -3.94 10.37 9.35
N PHE A 73 -4.48 10.52 8.15
CA PHE A 73 -5.02 9.38 7.42
C PHE A 73 -4.86 9.54 5.91
N GLU A 74 -4.70 8.40 5.25
CA GLU A 74 -4.89 8.30 3.80
C GLU A 74 -6.28 7.74 3.54
N ASN A 75 -7.02 8.37 2.64
CA ASN A 75 -8.34 7.93 2.23
C ASN A 75 -8.27 7.45 0.78
N ILE A 76 -8.52 6.16 0.59
CA ILE A 76 -8.61 5.51 -0.71
C ILE A 76 -10.06 5.23 -0.99
N GLY A 77 -10.56 5.80 -2.07
CA GLY A 77 -11.93 5.61 -2.52
C GLY A 77 -12.02 5.84 -4.02
N PRO A 78 -13.21 5.63 -4.60
CA PRO A 78 -13.44 5.91 -6.01
C PRO A 78 -13.15 7.36 -6.35
N LYS A 79 -12.62 7.59 -7.56
CA LYS A 79 -12.38 8.95 -8.03
C LYS A 79 -13.72 9.65 -8.22
N ALA A 80 -13.80 10.94 -7.93
CA ALA A 80 -15.04 11.74 -7.92
C ALA A 80 -15.88 11.66 -9.22
N ASN A 81 -15.29 11.21 -10.34
CA ASN A 81 -15.94 11.10 -11.64
C ASN A 81 -16.40 9.66 -11.99
N GLU A 82 -16.16 8.68 -11.11
CA GLU A 82 -16.55 7.28 -11.31
C GLU A 82 -17.90 7.04 -10.65
N LYS A 83 -18.99 7.08 -11.44
CA LYS A 83 -20.34 6.76 -10.94
C LYS A 83 -20.36 5.34 -10.35
N GLY A 84 -20.72 5.23 -9.08
CA GLY A 84 -20.79 3.95 -8.36
C GLY A 84 -19.42 3.35 -8.03
N GLY A 85 -18.37 4.16 -8.03
CA GLY A 85 -17.00 3.64 -7.95
C GLY A 85 -16.74 2.82 -6.69
N VAL A 86 -15.90 1.82 -6.87
CA VAL A 86 -15.53 0.79 -5.91
C VAL A 86 -14.01 0.65 -5.96
N ILE A 87 -13.41 0.16 -4.88
CA ILE A 87 -11.99 -0.14 -4.85
C ILE A 87 -11.76 -1.46 -5.58
N SER A 88 -10.84 -1.51 -6.54
CA SER A 88 -10.50 -2.77 -7.22
C SER A 88 -9.75 -3.72 -6.27
N HIS A 89 -9.80 -5.02 -6.55
CA HIS A 89 -9.00 -6.00 -5.83
C HIS A 89 -7.51 -5.65 -5.85
N ALA A 90 -6.99 -5.25 -7.02
CA ALA A 90 -5.59 -4.86 -7.16
C ALA A 90 -5.22 -3.69 -6.24
N GLU A 91 -6.04 -2.63 -6.21
CA GLU A 91 -5.79 -1.47 -5.34
C GLU A 91 -5.92 -1.84 -3.86
N LEU A 92 -6.93 -2.64 -3.49
CA LEU A 92 -7.10 -3.10 -2.12
C LEU A 92 -5.92 -3.97 -1.65
N LYS A 93 -5.43 -4.88 -2.50
CA LYS A 93 -4.26 -5.71 -2.20
C LYS A 93 -3.00 -4.85 -2.01
N LYS A 94 -2.79 -3.85 -2.88
CA LYS A 94 -1.68 -2.89 -2.78
C LYS A 94 -1.63 -2.21 -1.42
N ILE A 95 -2.75 -1.62 -1.00
CA ILE A 95 -2.82 -0.87 0.26
C ILE A 95 -2.74 -1.80 1.47
N CYS A 96 -3.44 -2.93 1.46
CA CYS A 96 -3.39 -3.91 2.56
C CYS A 96 -1.98 -4.45 2.75
N TYR A 97 -1.34 -4.91 1.67
CA TYR A 97 0.02 -5.43 1.73
C TYR A 97 0.99 -4.41 2.32
N SER A 98 1.00 -3.20 1.74
CA SER A 98 2.01 -2.18 2.02
C SER A 98 1.97 -1.64 3.45
N TYR A 99 0.78 -1.51 4.03
CA TYR A 99 0.58 -0.97 5.38
C TYR A 99 0.50 -2.06 6.46
N ASN A 100 -0.17 -3.20 6.20
CA ASN A 100 -0.27 -4.27 7.20
C ASN A 100 1.09 -4.92 7.49
N LYS A 101 2.07 -4.83 6.58
CA LYS A 101 3.44 -5.31 6.84
C LYS A 101 4.13 -4.59 8.00
N MET A 102 3.85 -3.30 8.22
CA MET A 102 4.26 -2.57 9.44
C MET A 102 3.32 -2.82 10.63
N GLY A 103 2.22 -3.55 10.41
CA GLY A 103 1.15 -3.79 11.36
C GLY A 103 0.10 -2.68 11.42
N ILE A 104 0.10 -1.71 10.51
CA ILE A 104 -0.92 -0.65 10.47
C ILE A 104 -2.25 -1.27 10.03
N PRO A 105 -3.32 -1.15 10.83
CA PRO A 105 -4.65 -1.65 10.45
C PRO A 105 -5.31 -0.74 9.41
N ILE A 106 -6.27 -1.27 8.64
CA ILE A 106 -7.03 -0.48 7.64
C ILE A 106 -8.51 -0.56 7.96
N LEU A 107 -9.19 0.58 8.00
CA LEU A 107 -10.64 0.63 8.10
C LEU A 107 -11.23 0.46 6.70
N LEU A 108 -11.86 -0.68 6.45
CA LEU A 108 -12.49 -0.99 5.17
C LEU A 108 -14.01 -0.80 5.30
N GLY A 109 -14.54 0.19 4.59
CA GLY A 109 -15.97 0.31 4.37
C GLY A 109 -16.37 -0.46 3.11
N TYR A 110 -17.44 -1.25 3.20
CA TYR A 110 -17.99 -2.01 2.09
C TYR A 110 -19.52 -1.94 2.06
N LYS A 111 -20.08 -2.26 0.91
CA LYS A 111 -21.52 -2.27 0.66
C LYS A 111 -22.00 -3.67 0.31
N MET A 112 -23.01 -4.14 1.03
CA MET A 112 -23.70 -5.41 0.79
C MET A 112 -24.82 -5.26 -0.26
N PHE A 113 -25.32 -6.37 -0.80
CA PHE A 113 -26.35 -6.35 -1.86
C PHE A 113 -27.70 -5.76 -1.44
N ASN A 114 -28.06 -5.87 -0.16
CA ASN A 114 -29.26 -5.25 0.38
C ASN A 114 -29.12 -3.72 0.54
N ASN A 115 -28.06 -3.13 -0.01
CA ASN A 115 -27.64 -1.73 0.12
C ASN A 115 -27.12 -1.32 1.50
N ASP A 116 -26.96 -2.24 2.44
CA ASP A 116 -26.37 -1.93 3.74
C ASP A 116 -24.87 -1.67 3.60
N THR A 117 -24.40 -0.64 4.30
CA THR A 117 -22.98 -0.33 4.41
C THR A 117 -22.45 -0.78 5.76
N HIS A 118 -21.27 -1.39 5.77
CA HIS A 118 -20.60 -1.84 6.98
C HIS A 118 -19.14 -1.43 6.96
N MET A 119 -18.51 -1.40 8.14
CA MET A 119 -17.10 -1.10 8.28
C MET A 119 -16.42 -2.15 9.15
N VAL A 120 -15.28 -2.65 8.68
CA VAL A 120 -14.44 -3.61 9.39
C VAL A 120 -13.01 -3.09 9.51
N CYS A 121 -12.24 -3.64 10.44
CA CYS A 121 -10.82 -3.33 10.59
C CYS A 121 -9.97 -4.46 10.02
N ILE A 122 -9.35 -4.27 8.85
CA ILE A 122 -8.38 -5.19 8.28
C ILE A 122 -7.10 -5.16 9.11
N THR A 123 -6.66 -6.32 9.57
CA THR A 123 -5.52 -6.49 10.46
C THR A 123 -4.37 -7.31 9.86
N GLY A 124 -4.60 -7.96 8.73
CA GLY A 124 -3.60 -8.78 8.07
C GLY A 124 -4.11 -9.44 6.80
N TYR A 125 -3.28 -10.31 6.23
CA TYR A 125 -3.56 -11.01 4.99
C TYR A 125 -2.85 -12.36 4.94
N LEU A 126 -3.33 -13.24 4.07
CA LEU A 126 -2.66 -14.48 3.68
C LEU A 126 -2.09 -14.32 2.28
N SER A 127 -0.78 -14.50 2.14
CA SER A 127 -0.08 -14.49 0.85
C SER A 127 0.16 -15.91 0.34
N GLY A 128 0.02 -16.10 -0.95
CA GLY A 128 0.47 -17.29 -1.68
C GLY A 128 1.94 -17.25 -2.06
N GLU A 129 2.35 -18.26 -2.83
CA GLU A 129 3.69 -18.33 -3.42
C GLU A 129 3.79 -17.42 -4.64
N LEU A 130 4.91 -16.72 -4.77
CA LEU A 130 5.22 -15.86 -5.93
C LEU A 130 5.19 -16.61 -7.26
N ASN A 131 5.65 -17.86 -7.28
CA ASN A 131 5.75 -18.67 -8.50
C ASN A 131 4.40 -18.95 -9.18
N LYS A 132 3.28 -18.68 -8.49
CA LYS A 132 1.91 -18.88 -9.00
C LYS A 132 1.27 -17.59 -9.52
N VAL A 133 1.91 -16.44 -9.36
CA VAL A 133 1.42 -15.19 -9.94
C VAL A 133 1.87 -15.17 -11.39
N ALA A 134 1.04 -15.74 -12.27
CA ALA A 134 1.21 -15.57 -13.70
C ALA A 134 1.31 -14.06 -13.99
N THR A 135 2.30 -13.67 -14.79
CA THR A 135 2.36 -12.34 -15.39
C THR A 135 1.06 -12.12 -16.16
N GLY A 136 0.14 -11.36 -15.58
CA GLY A 136 -1.14 -11.00 -16.18
C GLY A 136 -2.27 -11.99 -15.88
N ASP A 137 -3.16 -11.57 -15.00
CA ASP A 137 -4.60 -11.89 -15.07
C ASP A 137 -5.29 -11.23 -16.28
N GLY A 138 -4.53 -10.65 -17.20
CA GLY A 138 -5.02 -9.98 -18.40
C GLY A 138 -5.60 -8.58 -18.16
N SER A 139 -5.73 -8.14 -16.91
CA SER A 139 -6.38 -6.87 -16.57
C SER A 139 -5.46 -5.82 -15.96
N THR A 140 -4.27 -6.18 -15.50
CA THR A 140 -3.31 -5.23 -14.92
C THR A 140 -2.26 -4.77 -15.95
N SER A 141 -2.14 -3.45 -16.14
CA SER A 141 -1.14 -2.81 -17.00
C SER A 141 0.28 -2.82 -16.40
N GLU A 142 0.57 -3.74 -15.47
CA GLU A 142 1.84 -3.80 -14.75
C GLU A 142 2.86 -4.58 -15.58
N SER A 143 4.02 -3.99 -15.84
CA SER A 143 5.08 -4.64 -16.63
C SER A 143 5.85 -5.71 -15.83
N MET A 144 5.69 -5.76 -14.50
CA MET A 144 6.41 -6.66 -13.60
C MET A 144 5.52 -7.18 -12.49
N ALA A 145 5.90 -8.32 -11.89
CA ALA A 145 5.19 -8.88 -10.76
C ALA A 145 5.42 -8.07 -9.48
N PHE A 146 4.39 -8.02 -8.62
CA PHE A 146 4.48 -7.42 -7.29
C PHE A 146 4.04 -8.41 -6.21
N GLN A 147 4.67 -8.33 -5.04
CA GLN A 147 4.39 -9.22 -3.91
C GLN A 147 2.93 -9.12 -3.43
N HIS A 148 2.30 -7.94 -3.52
CA HIS A 148 0.90 -7.76 -3.13
C HIS A 148 -0.08 -8.59 -3.98
N ASN A 149 0.28 -8.94 -5.23
CA ASN A 149 -0.54 -9.77 -6.11
C ASN A 149 -0.66 -11.21 -5.57
N THR A 150 0.24 -11.64 -4.68
CA THR A 150 0.16 -12.95 -4.02
C THR A 150 -0.93 -13.04 -2.96
N ILE A 151 -1.54 -11.93 -2.53
CA ILE A 151 -2.58 -11.97 -1.50
C ILE A 151 -3.77 -12.79 -2.00
N LYS A 152 -4.14 -13.79 -1.20
CA LYS A 152 -5.30 -14.67 -1.41
C LYS A 152 -6.49 -14.26 -0.55
N GLU A 153 -6.24 -13.86 0.69
CA GLU A 153 -7.27 -13.55 1.68
C GLU A 153 -6.82 -12.35 2.54
N LEU A 154 -7.79 -11.58 3.03
CA LEU A 154 -7.58 -10.59 4.09
C LEU A 154 -8.20 -11.07 5.39
N TYR A 155 -7.66 -10.63 6.52
CA TYR A 155 -8.21 -10.91 7.84
C TYR A 155 -8.71 -9.63 8.50
N ALA A 156 -9.97 -9.64 8.91
CA ALA A 156 -10.66 -8.51 9.48
C ALA A 156 -11.15 -8.76 10.91
N HIS A 157 -11.26 -7.68 11.68
CA HIS A 157 -12.08 -7.66 12.88
C HIS A 157 -13.45 -7.11 12.50
N ASN A 158 -14.48 -7.94 12.71
CA ASN A 158 -15.87 -7.59 12.48
C ASN A 158 -16.64 -7.72 13.80
N ASP A 159 -17.50 -6.77 14.11
CA ASP A 159 -18.30 -6.78 15.33
C ASP A 159 -19.38 -7.86 15.34
N GLN A 160 -19.84 -8.30 14.16
CA GLN A 160 -20.86 -9.35 14.04
C GLN A 160 -20.31 -10.77 14.19
N PHE A 161 -19.04 -11.00 13.82
CA PHE A 161 -18.45 -12.34 13.73
C PHE A 161 -17.23 -12.54 14.63
N GLY A 162 -16.56 -11.45 15.00
CA GLY A 162 -15.36 -11.46 15.83
C GLY A 162 -14.07 -11.20 15.06
N PRO A 163 -12.92 -11.47 15.71
CA PRO A 163 -11.61 -11.27 15.12
C PRO A 163 -11.27 -12.34 14.08
N TYR A 164 -10.45 -11.97 13.10
CA TYR A 164 -9.89 -12.85 12.06
C TYR A 164 -10.92 -13.41 11.07
N GLU A 165 -12.02 -12.69 10.84
CA GLU A 165 -12.92 -13.01 9.73
C GLU A 165 -12.15 -12.95 8.41
N SER A 166 -12.22 -14.02 7.61
CA SER A 166 -11.55 -14.09 6.31
C SER A 166 -12.39 -13.43 5.22
N ILE A 167 -11.73 -12.62 4.41
CA ILE A 167 -12.28 -11.96 3.22
C ILE A 167 -11.53 -12.49 2.01
N ASP A 168 -12.26 -13.16 1.13
CA ASP A 168 -11.73 -13.77 -0.09
C ASP A 168 -12.00 -12.89 -1.33
N PHE A 169 -11.07 -12.90 -2.28
CA PHE A 169 -11.16 -12.23 -3.58
C PHE A 169 -11.75 -13.13 -4.69
N SER A 170 -11.87 -14.44 -4.45
CA SER A 170 -12.25 -15.46 -5.44
C SER A 170 -13.76 -15.56 -5.66
N VAL A 171 -14.39 -14.46 -6.07
CA VAL A 171 -15.82 -14.47 -6.38
C VAL A 171 -16.06 -14.83 -7.84
N SER A 172 -16.41 -16.09 -8.11
CA SER A 172 -16.92 -16.55 -9.40
C SER A 172 -18.46 -16.58 -9.40
N GLY A 173 -19.10 -15.79 -10.25
CA GLY A 173 -20.56 -15.86 -10.39
C GLY A 173 -21.20 -14.81 -11.31
N ASN A 174 -21.84 -15.26 -12.38
CA ASN A 174 -22.53 -14.41 -13.38
C ASN A 174 -23.77 -13.65 -12.84
N LYS A 175 -24.33 -14.04 -11.69
CA LYS A 175 -25.55 -13.40 -11.15
C LYS A 175 -25.32 -11.97 -10.66
N TYR A 176 -24.08 -11.58 -10.38
CA TYR A 176 -23.75 -10.39 -9.60
C TYR A 176 -23.28 -9.19 -10.43
N GLN A 177 -22.99 -9.39 -11.71
CA GLN A 177 -22.55 -8.35 -12.65
C GLN A 177 -23.65 -7.30 -12.93
N LYS A 178 -24.93 -7.67 -12.75
CA LYS A 178 -26.09 -6.80 -13.02
C LYS A 178 -26.39 -5.76 -11.93
N PHE A 179 -25.90 -5.95 -10.69
CA PHE A 179 -26.33 -5.12 -9.56
C PHE A 179 -25.58 -3.79 -9.44
N ILE A 180 -24.36 -3.71 -9.98
CA ILE A 180 -23.48 -2.54 -9.81
C ILE A 180 -22.84 -2.13 -11.16
N ASN A 181 -23.20 -2.77 -12.28
CA ASN A 181 -22.40 -2.74 -13.52
C ASN A 181 -20.90 -2.98 -13.25
N ALA A 182 -20.59 -3.66 -12.16
CA ALA A 182 -19.23 -3.80 -11.67
C ALA A 182 -18.63 -5.07 -12.24
N GLN A 183 -17.39 -4.97 -12.71
CA GLN A 183 -16.61 -6.10 -13.19
C GLN A 183 -16.34 -7.08 -12.03
N GLN A 184 -16.03 -8.35 -12.33
CA GLN A 184 -15.81 -9.36 -11.28
C GLN A 184 -14.67 -8.99 -10.31
N GLU A 185 -13.76 -8.11 -10.72
CA GLU A 185 -12.54 -7.68 -10.00
C GLU A 185 -12.77 -6.77 -8.78
N VAL A 186 -14.00 -6.68 -8.28
CA VAL A 186 -14.37 -5.80 -7.16
C VAL A 186 -15.18 -6.50 -6.07
N LEU A 187 -15.60 -7.75 -6.29
CA LEU A 187 -16.46 -8.48 -5.35
C LEU A 187 -15.62 -9.12 -4.24
N LEU A 188 -15.97 -8.87 -2.98
CA LEU A 188 -15.36 -9.52 -1.81
C LEU A 188 -16.33 -10.56 -1.26
N SER A 189 -15.81 -11.72 -0.82
CA SER A 189 -16.60 -12.74 -0.14
C SER A 189 -16.23 -12.81 1.34
N PHE A 190 -17.25 -12.70 2.20
CA PHE A 190 -17.14 -12.89 3.64
C PHE A 190 -17.70 -14.27 3.98
N GLN A 191 -16.92 -15.06 4.72
CA GLN A 191 -17.33 -16.38 5.20
C GLN A 191 -18.11 -16.23 6.51
N ILE A 192 -19.44 -16.23 6.41
CA ILE A 192 -20.34 -15.99 7.53
C ILE A 192 -21.19 -17.23 7.78
N GLU A 193 -20.97 -17.93 8.90
CA GLU A 193 -21.72 -19.13 9.28
C GLU A 193 -21.75 -20.22 8.18
N GLY A 194 -20.64 -20.37 7.45
CA GLY A 194 -20.54 -21.30 6.32
C GLY A 194 -21.26 -20.85 5.05
N LYS A 195 -21.79 -19.62 5.02
CA LYS A 195 -22.37 -18.97 3.83
C LYS A 195 -21.47 -17.84 3.36
N ASN A 196 -21.24 -17.79 2.05
CA ASN A 196 -20.57 -16.68 1.40
C ASN A 196 -21.53 -15.49 1.24
N ARG A 197 -21.27 -14.40 1.95
CA ARG A 197 -21.91 -13.11 1.66
C ARG A 197 -20.96 -12.27 0.81
N GLN A 198 -21.47 -11.74 -0.30
CA GLN A 198 -20.64 -10.89 -1.15
C GLN A 198 -20.92 -9.41 -0.90
N SER A 199 -19.88 -8.61 -1.10
CA SER A 199 -19.93 -7.15 -0.95
C SER A 199 -18.96 -6.48 -1.92
N VAL A 200 -19.02 -5.16 -2.00
CA VAL A 200 -18.04 -4.35 -2.73
C VAL A 200 -17.35 -3.35 -1.80
N PRO A 201 -16.03 -3.20 -1.87
CA PRO A 201 -15.31 -2.21 -1.08
C PRO A 201 -15.54 -0.82 -1.66
N ILE A 202 -15.94 0.11 -0.82
CA ILE A 202 -16.28 1.49 -1.21
C ILE A 202 -15.22 2.49 -0.75
N ILE A 203 -14.57 2.24 0.39
CA ILE A 203 -13.60 3.15 0.98
C ILE A 203 -12.62 2.36 1.86
N ALA A 204 -11.35 2.74 1.83
CA ALA A 204 -10.33 2.27 2.75
C ALA A 204 -9.65 3.48 3.40
N ILE A 205 -9.67 3.52 4.73
CA ILE A 205 -9.06 4.60 5.51
C ILE A 205 -7.87 4.01 6.28
N ILE A 206 -6.69 4.55 6.01
CA ILE A 206 -5.43 4.10 6.61
C ILE A 206 -4.99 5.15 7.66
N PRO A 207 -5.01 4.84 8.96
CA PRO A 207 -4.51 5.72 10.01
C PRO A 207 -2.97 5.77 10.01
N LEU A 208 -2.40 6.96 10.06
CA LEU A 208 -0.95 7.17 9.96
C LEU A 208 -0.45 8.10 11.07
N ASP A 209 0.81 7.93 11.45
CA ASP A 209 1.55 8.93 12.23
C ASP A 209 1.73 10.19 11.36
N LYS A 210 1.54 11.38 11.94
CA LYS A 210 1.70 12.69 11.26
C LYS A 210 3.05 12.93 10.59
N LYS A 211 4.05 12.11 10.91
CA LYS A 211 5.36 12.13 10.26
C LYS A 211 5.31 11.45 8.88
N ILE A 212 4.47 10.43 8.69
CA ILE A 212 4.30 9.74 7.41
C ILE A 212 3.48 10.65 6.48
N ARG A 213 4.13 11.18 5.44
CA ARG A 213 3.59 12.19 4.51
C ARG A 213 3.61 11.74 3.05
N VAL A 214 4.48 10.80 2.70
CA VAL A 214 4.55 10.20 1.37
C VAL A 214 3.61 9.00 1.34
N SER A 215 2.70 8.96 0.38
CA SER A 215 1.72 7.87 0.26
C SER A 215 2.23 6.69 -0.55
N TYR A 216 1.58 5.52 -0.39
CA TYR A 216 1.90 4.35 -1.20
C TYR A 216 1.82 4.64 -2.71
N SER A 217 0.80 5.38 -3.16
CA SER A 217 0.59 5.68 -4.58
C SER A 217 1.79 6.41 -5.22
N GLU A 218 2.44 7.28 -4.45
CA GLU A 218 3.61 8.04 -4.89
C GLU A 218 4.86 7.15 -4.99
N VAL A 219 5.07 6.28 -4.01
CA VAL A 219 6.16 5.29 -4.03
C VAL A 219 5.95 4.30 -5.15
N TYR A 220 4.75 3.73 -5.26
CA TYR A 220 4.39 2.79 -6.32
C TYR A 220 4.56 3.41 -7.71
N SER A 221 4.14 4.66 -7.92
CA SER A 221 4.38 5.38 -9.17
C SER A 221 5.87 5.48 -9.52
N SER A 222 6.72 5.68 -8.51
CA SER A 222 8.18 5.76 -8.68
C SER A 222 8.76 4.39 -9.04
N VAL A 223 8.39 3.35 -8.28
CA VAL A 223 8.80 1.95 -8.51
C VAL A 223 8.38 1.47 -9.89
N ASN A 224 7.13 1.74 -10.30
CA ASN A 224 6.63 1.37 -11.62
C ASN A 224 7.40 2.08 -12.75
N GLY A 225 7.88 3.31 -12.52
CA GLY A 225 8.79 3.99 -13.43
C GLY A 225 10.11 3.23 -13.62
N PHE A 226 10.68 2.68 -12.55
CA PHE A 226 11.87 1.82 -12.63
C PHE A 226 11.58 0.47 -13.27
N SER A 227 10.44 -0.17 -12.97
CA SER A 227 10.00 -1.39 -13.66
C SER A 227 9.97 -1.20 -15.16
N TYR A 228 9.43 -0.06 -15.62
CA TYR A 228 9.39 0.27 -17.02
C TYR A 228 10.79 0.50 -17.63
N LEU A 229 11.69 1.19 -16.93
CA LEU A 229 13.08 1.36 -17.38
C LEU A 229 13.80 0.01 -17.51
N PHE A 230 13.55 -0.94 -16.60
CA PHE A 230 14.10 -2.28 -16.70
C PHE A 230 13.51 -3.08 -17.85
N ASP A 231 12.23 -2.91 -18.15
CA ASP A 231 11.61 -3.52 -19.33
C ASP A 231 12.21 -2.95 -20.63
N LEU A 232 12.43 -1.63 -20.71
CA LEU A 232 13.15 -1.02 -21.85
C LEU A 232 14.59 -1.56 -22.00
N ALA A 233 15.25 -1.88 -20.88
CA ALA A 233 16.62 -2.44 -20.91
C ALA A 233 16.68 -3.78 -21.62
N LYS A 234 15.63 -4.60 -21.49
CA LYS A 234 15.49 -5.87 -22.21
C LYS A 234 15.53 -5.70 -23.73
N ASP A 235 14.93 -4.62 -24.23
CA ASP A 235 14.88 -4.35 -25.68
C ASP A 235 16.21 -3.80 -26.21
N VAL A 236 16.93 -3.03 -25.38
CA VAL A 236 18.20 -2.40 -25.78
C VAL A 236 19.34 -3.42 -25.79
N ASP A 237 19.35 -4.38 -24.87
CA ASP A 237 20.43 -5.36 -24.79
C ASP A 237 19.90 -6.77 -24.49
N ARG A 238 19.79 -7.58 -25.55
CA ARG A 238 19.43 -9.00 -25.46
C ARG A 238 20.48 -9.86 -24.74
N THR A 239 21.68 -9.34 -24.51
CA THR A 239 22.74 -10.04 -23.75
C THR A 239 22.55 -9.93 -22.23
N LEU A 240 21.62 -9.08 -21.77
CA LEU A 240 21.09 -9.14 -20.42
C LEU A 240 20.33 -10.46 -20.26
N ASN A 241 21.04 -11.52 -19.90
CA ASN A 241 20.49 -12.86 -19.66
C ASN A 241 19.64 -12.93 -18.36
N PHE A 242 18.97 -11.84 -18.01
CA PHE A 242 18.03 -11.76 -16.90
C PHE A 242 16.66 -12.19 -17.39
N ASP A 243 16.07 -13.18 -16.73
CA ASP A 243 14.66 -13.48 -16.96
C ASP A 243 13.80 -12.45 -16.24
N PHE A 244 13.47 -11.36 -16.93
CA PHE A 244 12.63 -10.27 -16.40
C PHE A 244 11.26 -10.75 -15.91
N ARG A 245 10.77 -11.92 -16.37
CA ARG A 245 9.52 -12.52 -15.86
C ARG A 245 9.63 -12.97 -14.41
N THR A 246 10.86 -13.10 -13.89
CA THR A 246 11.14 -13.48 -12.51
C THR A 246 11.36 -12.27 -11.59
N PHE A 247 11.22 -11.04 -12.13
CA PHE A 247 11.35 -9.81 -11.35
C PHE A 247 10.10 -9.64 -10.49
N CYS A 248 10.32 -9.44 -9.21
CA CYS A 248 9.26 -9.15 -8.27
C CYS A 248 9.61 -7.95 -7.39
N TRP A 249 8.71 -6.98 -7.35
CA TRP A 249 8.77 -5.86 -6.42
C TRP A 249 8.00 -6.14 -5.14
N ASP A 250 8.65 -5.91 -4.02
CA ASP A 250 8.07 -5.93 -2.68
C ASP A 250 8.10 -4.51 -2.11
N VAL A 251 6.94 -3.84 -2.05
CA VAL A 251 6.81 -2.42 -1.66
C VAL A 251 5.98 -2.30 -0.38
N TYR A 252 6.58 -1.76 0.67
CA TYR A 252 5.94 -1.66 1.99
C TYR A 252 6.51 -0.54 2.86
N LEU A 253 5.73 -0.10 3.83
CA LEU A 253 6.17 0.81 4.87
C LEU A 253 6.76 0.00 6.04
N ASP A 254 7.82 0.50 6.67
CA ASP A 254 8.36 -0.08 7.90
C ASP A 254 9.05 0.98 8.78
N PHE A 255 9.39 0.60 10.01
CA PHE A 255 10.34 1.33 10.83
C PHE A 255 11.76 1.09 10.32
N SER A 256 12.57 2.13 10.23
CA SER A 256 13.98 1.98 9.82
C SER A 256 14.79 1.10 10.77
N SER A 257 14.41 1.04 12.06
CA SER A 257 15.02 0.13 13.03
C SER A 257 14.77 -1.34 12.67
N ASN A 258 13.55 -1.68 12.27
CA ASN A 258 13.18 -3.05 11.89
C ASN A 258 13.90 -3.45 10.60
N PHE A 259 13.88 -2.56 9.59
CA PHE A 259 14.61 -2.76 8.35
C PHE A 259 16.10 -3.02 8.60
N LYS A 260 16.76 -2.16 9.39
CA LYS A 260 18.18 -2.33 9.75
C LYS A 260 18.44 -3.65 10.46
N GLN A 261 17.60 -4.01 11.44
CA GLN A 261 17.74 -5.25 12.18
C GLN A 261 17.65 -6.46 11.24
N GLN A 262 16.65 -6.48 10.35
CA GLN A 262 16.49 -7.55 9.36
C GLN A 262 17.71 -7.67 8.46
N ARG A 263 18.26 -6.56 7.96
CA ARG A 263 19.44 -6.56 7.07
C ARG A 263 20.72 -6.95 7.80
N VAL A 264 20.90 -6.56 9.06
CA VAL A 264 22.06 -6.99 9.87
C VAL A 264 22.01 -8.51 10.13
N GLN A 265 20.81 -9.06 10.33
CA GLN A 265 20.59 -10.49 10.56
C GLN A 265 20.64 -11.33 9.27
N ASP A 266 20.54 -10.70 8.09
CA ASP A 266 20.57 -11.40 6.81
C ASP A 266 21.99 -11.87 6.46
N THR A 267 22.23 -13.16 6.68
CA THR A 267 23.55 -13.79 6.43
C THR A 267 23.87 -13.92 4.95
N SER A 268 22.93 -13.69 4.03
CA SER A 268 23.20 -13.67 2.60
C SER A 268 23.91 -12.39 2.16
N LEU A 269 23.90 -11.35 2.99
CA LEU A 269 24.58 -10.08 2.75
C LEU A 269 26.02 -10.10 3.28
N ASP A 270 26.94 -9.54 2.50
CA ASP A 270 28.32 -9.39 2.93
C ASP A 270 28.43 -8.46 4.16
N VAL A 271 29.50 -8.64 4.93
CA VAL A 271 29.71 -7.93 6.20
C VAL A 271 29.78 -6.42 6.00
N GLN A 272 30.33 -5.95 4.88
CA GLN A 272 30.51 -4.52 4.63
C GLN A 272 29.17 -3.85 4.32
N THR A 273 28.34 -4.46 3.47
CA THR A 273 26.97 -3.99 3.19
C THR A 273 26.13 -3.94 4.45
N ARG A 274 26.19 -4.98 5.30
CA ARG A 274 25.47 -4.99 6.59
C ARG A 274 25.91 -3.86 7.51
N LYS A 275 27.21 -3.57 7.59
CA LYS A 275 27.74 -2.43 8.34
C LYS A 275 27.25 -1.10 7.76
N GLU A 276 27.32 -0.91 6.45
CA GLU A 276 26.83 0.31 5.79
C GLU A 276 25.37 0.59 6.16
N ILE A 277 24.49 -0.42 6.02
CA ILE A 277 23.06 -0.29 6.33
C ILE A 277 22.84 0.01 7.82
N SER A 278 23.55 -0.69 8.71
CA SER A 278 23.39 -0.54 10.16
C SER A 278 23.70 0.89 10.62
N PHE A 279 24.82 1.45 10.14
CA PHE A 279 25.29 2.79 10.52
C PHE A 279 24.64 3.92 9.74
N LYS A 280 23.96 3.65 8.62
CA LYS A 280 23.32 4.69 7.81
C LYS A 280 22.25 5.43 8.62
N PRO A 281 22.30 6.76 8.80
CA PRO A 281 21.20 7.49 9.42
C PRO A 281 19.96 7.40 8.52
N MET A 282 18.81 7.04 9.10
CA MET A 282 17.53 6.90 8.39
C MET A 282 16.41 7.54 9.22
N PRO A 283 15.37 8.09 8.57
CA PRO A 283 14.18 8.58 9.27
C PRO A 283 13.48 7.43 10.01
N LYS A 284 12.64 7.74 11.01
CA LYS A 284 11.93 6.73 11.81
C LYS A 284 11.12 5.77 10.94
N PHE A 285 10.40 6.31 9.96
CA PHE A 285 9.52 5.58 9.05
C PHE A 285 10.10 5.67 7.64
N ILE A 286 10.20 4.54 6.96
CA ILE A 286 10.70 4.44 5.59
C ILE A 286 9.76 3.60 4.75
N TRP A 287 9.67 3.96 3.48
CA TRP A 287 9.15 3.11 2.44
C TRP A 287 10.30 2.28 1.88
N VAL A 288 10.11 0.97 1.78
CA VAL A 288 11.08 0.02 1.22
C VAL A 288 10.47 -0.55 -0.05
N ALA A 289 11.18 -0.44 -1.16
CA ALA A 289 10.86 -1.14 -2.39
C ALA A 289 12.02 -2.08 -2.74
N SER A 290 11.80 -3.38 -2.54
CA SER A 290 12.80 -4.42 -2.78
C SER A 290 12.54 -5.12 -4.11
N LEU A 291 13.54 -5.15 -4.98
CA LEU A 291 13.53 -5.94 -6.21
C LEU A 291 14.20 -7.30 -5.96
N ARG A 292 13.47 -8.37 -6.27
CA ARG A 292 13.97 -9.73 -6.26
C ARG A 292 13.95 -10.33 -7.65
N ILE A 293 14.95 -11.16 -7.94
CA ILE A 293 15.04 -12.00 -9.16
C ILE A 293 15.22 -13.44 -8.68
N GLN A 294 14.31 -14.34 -9.06
CA GLN A 294 14.33 -15.73 -8.60
C GLN A 294 14.48 -15.84 -7.06
N ASN A 295 13.75 -14.99 -6.34
CA ASN A 295 13.77 -14.83 -4.89
C ASN A 295 15.09 -14.26 -4.28
N LYS A 296 16.16 -14.07 -5.07
CA LYS A 296 17.38 -13.38 -4.63
C LYS A 296 17.14 -11.88 -4.57
N LEU A 297 17.49 -11.24 -3.45
CA LEU A 297 17.42 -9.78 -3.31
C LEU A 297 18.52 -9.13 -4.15
N ILE A 298 18.14 -8.20 -5.03
CA ILE A 298 19.07 -7.59 -5.98
C ILE A 298 19.29 -6.11 -5.68
N LEU A 299 18.20 -5.41 -5.40
CA LEU A 299 18.17 -3.96 -5.26
C LEU A 299 17.09 -3.55 -4.27
N GLU A 300 17.37 -2.53 -3.48
CA GLU A 300 16.37 -1.87 -2.64
C GLU A 300 16.41 -0.36 -2.83
N PHE A 301 15.23 0.22 -2.98
CA PHE A 301 15.02 1.66 -2.83
C PHE A 301 14.48 1.93 -1.44
N ILE A 302 15.13 2.86 -0.75
CA ILE A 302 14.63 3.43 0.50
C ILE A 302 14.09 4.81 0.19
N VAL A 303 12.86 5.07 0.60
CA VAL A 303 12.19 6.35 0.45
C VAL A 303 11.88 6.91 1.84
N ASP A 304 12.24 8.16 2.09
CA ASP A 304 11.92 8.84 3.34
C ASP A 304 10.42 9.19 3.36
N SER A 305 9.67 8.53 4.23
CA SER A 305 8.23 8.75 4.33
C SER A 305 7.85 10.15 4.84
N ASN A 306 8.78 10.91 5.44
CA ASN A 306 8.54 12.27 5.91
C ASN A 306 8.81 13.34 4.83
N SER A 307 9.36 12.95 3.67
CA SER A 307 9.71 13.87 2.59
C SER A 307 8.49 14.62 2.06
N ILE A 308 8.75 15.78 1.45
CA ILE A 308 7.73 16.55 0.75
C ILE A 308 7.63 16.01 -0.68
N THR A 309 6.41 15.82 -1.15
CA THR A 309 6.03 15.15 -2.41
C THR A 309 6.50 15.84 -3.70
N ASN A 310 7.22 16.96 -3.60
CA ASN A 310 7.70 17.75 -4.74
C ASN A 310 9.14 17.43 -5.18
N SER A 311 9.85 16.52 -4.51
CA SER A 311 11.22 16.11 -4.85
C SER A 311 11.33 14.62 -5.17
N PHE A 312 12.48 14.22 -5.73
CA PHE A 312 12.86 12.82 -5.86
C PHE A 312 12.75 12.14 -4.48
N LEU A 313 11.91 11.10 -4.39
CA LEU A 313 11.53 10.48 -3.11
C LEU A 313 12.58 9.50 -2.58
N ILE A 314 13.44 8.96 -3.45
CA ILE A 314 14.40 7.93 -3.05
C ILE A 314 15.51 8.57 -2.22
N PHE A 315 15.55 8.17 -0.95
CA PHE A 315 16.52 8.54 0.06
C PHE A 315 17.84 7.78 -0.11
N ASP A 316 17.79 6.48 -0.38
CA ASP A 316 18.98 5.66 -0.63
C ASP A 316 18.67 4.47 -1.53
N MET A 317 19.73 3.88 -2.09
CA MET A 317 19.68 2.67 -2.90
C MET A 317 20.77 1.68 -2.46
N PHE A 318 20.38 0.44 -2.23
CA PHE A 318 21.29 -0.65 -1.90
C PHE A 318 21.29 -1.69 -3.00
N PHE A 319 22.45 -1.92 -3.61
CA PHE A 319 22.65 -2.98 -4.60
C PHE A 319 23.33 -4.16 -3.91
N TYR A 320 22.73 -5.33 -4.02
CA TYR A 320 23.24 -6.58 -3.44
C TYR A 320 23.89 -7.47 -4.51
N ASP A 321 23.64 -7.18 -5.79
CA ASP A 321 24.32 -7.79 -6.92
C ASP A 321 25.10 -6.71 -7.69
N ILE A 322 26.42 -6.67 -7.47
CA ILE A 322 27.31 -5.67 -8.09
C ILE A 322 27.32 -5.82 -9.62
N SER A 323 27.22 -7.05 -10.12
CA SER A 323 27.19 -7.30 -11.57
C SER A 323 25.92 -6.74 -12.20
N PHE A 324 24.78 -6.93 -11.54
CA PHE A 324 23.52 -6.29 -11.94
C PHE A 324 23.63 -4.77 -11.92
N ALA A 325 24.16 -4.20 -10.84
CA ALA A 325 24.33 -2.76 -10.68
C ALA A 325 25.16 -2.16 -11.82
N LYS A 326 26.34 -2.73 -12.09
CA LYS A 326 27.25 -2.27 -13.15
C LYS A 326 26.58 -2.32 -14.53
N ARG A 327 25.83 -3.39 -14.83
CA ARG A 327 25.09 -3.53 -16.10
C ARG A 327 24.00 -2.46 -16.23
N ILE A 328 23.06 -2.39 -15.29
CA ILE A 328 21.96 -1.40 -15.33
C ILE A 328 22.50 0.02 -15.47
N LEU A 329 23.57 0.35 -14.76
CA LEU A 329 24.12 1.69 -14.76
C LEU A 329 24.86 2.04 -16.06
N ALA A 330 25.47 1.06 -16.73
CA ALA A 330 26.04 1.26 -18.07
C ALA A 330 24.98 1.62 -19.12
N PHE A 331 23.77 1.07 -18.99
CA PHE A 331 22.67 1.34 -19.93
C PHE A 331 21.81 2.54 -19.55
N PHE A 332 21.92 3.04 -18.32
CA PHE A 332 21.04 4.10 -17.85
C PHE A 332 21.01 5.35 -18.75
N PRO A 333 22.14 5.84 -19.32
CA PRO A 333 22.11 6.95 -20.26
C PRO A 333 21.28 6.65 -21.52
N SER A 334 21.53 5.50 -22.17
CA SER A 334 20.82 5.12 -23.40
C SER A 334 19.33 4.83 -23.16
N LEU A 335 18.99 4.30 -21.99
CA LEU A 335 17.59 4.09 -21.60
C LEU A 335 16.84 5.39 -21.43
N ILE A 336 17.49 6.40 -20.86
CA ILE A 336 16.89 7.73 -20.71
C ILE A 336 16.67 8.36 -22.08
N ASP A 337 17.66 8.30 -22.97
CA ASP A 337 17.54 8.86 -24.31
C ASP A 337 16.39 8.17 -25.08
N LYS A 338 16.31 6.83 -25.01
CA LYS A 338 15.20 6.07 -25.61
C LYS A 338 13.84 6.47 -25.00
N ALA A 339 13.74 6.53 -23.68
CA ALA A 339 12.50 6.90 -22.99
C ALA A 339 12.03 8.34 -23.31
N VAL A 340 12.97 9.26 -23.55
CA VAL A 340 12.67 10.64 -24.00
C VAL A 340 12.23 10.66 -25.46
N ASN A 341 12.92 9.92 -26.34
CA ASN A 341 12.70 9.92 -27.78
C ASN A 341 11.40 9.25 -28.21
N ASP A 342 11.03 8.15 -27.58
CA ASP A 342 9.82 7.40 -27.91
C ASP A 342 8.52 8.12 -27.47
N ASN A 343 8.62 9.40 -27.08
CA ASN A 343 7.53 10.26 -26.63
C ASN A 343 6.70 9.63 -25.48
N TYR A 344 7.29 8.67 -24.76
CA TYR A 344 6.65 7.97 -23.64
C TYR A 344 6.31 8.91 -22.49
N LEU A 345 6.86 10.12 -22.46
CA LEU A 345 6.40 11.23 -21.62
C LEU A 345 4.88 11.48 -21.73
N GLY A 346 4.26 11.08 -22.85
CA GLY A 346 2.81 11.11 -23.06
C GLY A 346 2.00 10.06 -22.28
N GLN A 347 2.61 8.98 -21.75
CA GLN A 347 2.04 8.11 -20.71
C GLN A 347 2.42 8.60 -19.30
N PHE A 348 3.53 9.33 -19.17
CA PHE A 348 3.88 10.11 -17.97
C PHE A 348 3.12 11.46 -17.90
N ARG A 349 1.80 11.47 -18.18
CA ARG A 349 0.95 12.68 -18.40
C ARG A 349 0.95 13.77 -17.33
N SER A 350 1.56 13.57 -16.17
CA SER A 350 1.74 14.68 -15.23
C SER A 350 2.98 15.50 -15.62
N VAL A 351 2.79 16.79 -15.90
CA VAL A 351 3.83 17.83 -16.05
C VAL A 351 4.91 17.79 -14.93
N ARG A 352 4.59 17.19 -13.77
CA ARG A 352 5.52 16.95 -12.64
C ARG A 352 6.64 15.94 -12.93
N ARG A 353 6.52 15.02 -13.91
CA ARG A 353 7.48 13.90 -14.11
C ARG A 353 8.61 14.19 -15.11
N ARG A 354 8.43 15.11 -16.06
CA ARG A 354 9.55 15.62 -16.89
C ARG A 354 10.56 16.39 -16.02
N LYS A 355 10.05 17.11 -14.99
CA LYS A 355 10.88 17.68 -13.91
C LYS A 355 11.58 16.61 -13.08
N PHE A 356 10.94 15.46 -12.79
CA PHE A 356 11.60 14.33 -12.11
C PHE A 356 12.82 13.82 -12.88
N TYR A 357 12.69 13.54 -14.19
CA TYR A 357 13.82 13.02 -14.97
C TYR A 357 14.94 14.05 -15.16
N ASN A 358 14.58 15.29 -15.49
CA ASN A 358 15.56 16.37 -15.62
C ASN A 358 16.23 16.69 -14.27
N SER A 359 15.47 16.67 -13.16
CA SER A 359 16.02 16.81 -11.81
C SER A 359 16.88 15.61 -11.44
N TRP A 360 16.51 14.38 -11.79
CA TRP A 360 17.31 13.19 -11.46
C TRP A 360 18.67 13.27 -12.15
N LEU A 361 18.68 13.52 -13.47
CA LEU A 361 19.90 13.72 -14.26
C LEU A 361 20.81 14.83 -13.72
N THR A 362 20.23 15.96 -13.31
CA THR A 362 20.98 17.16 -12.87
C THR A 362 21.23 17.22 -11.36
N SER A 363 20.56 16.40 -10.55
CA SER A 363 20.67 16.45 -9.08
C SER A 363 21.96 15.85 -8.55
N THR A 364 22.24 16.18 -7.29
CA THR A 364 23.21 15.51 -6.42
C THR A 364 23.05 13.99 -6.37
N HIS A 365 21.89 13.43 -6.75
CA HIS A 365 21.63 11.98 -6.69
C HIS A 365 22.16 11.20 -7.92
N SER A 366 22.16 11.77 -9.13
CA SER A 366 22.89 11.15 -10.25
C SER A 366 24.40 11.16 -9.97
N ARG A 367 24.89 12.23 -9.34
CA ARG A 367 26.27 12.31 -8.80
C ARG A 367 26.50 11.32 -7.66
N PHE A 368 25.51 11.08 -6.80
CA PHE A 368 25.58 10.07 -5.72
C PHE A 368 25.63 8.66 -6.28
N LEU A 369 24.77 8.30 -7.23
CA LEU A 369 24.82 7.01 -7.92
C LEU A 369 26.14 6.83 -8.67
N ARG A 370 26.62 7.86 -9.37
CA ARG A 370 27.96 7.85 -10.00
C ARG A 370 29.08 7.72 -8.96
N LYS A 371 29.03 8.44 -7.83
CA LYS A 371 30.05 8.32 -6.75
C LYS A 371 30.03 6.94 -6.09
N LYS A 372 28.85 6.41 -5.78
CA LYS A 372 28.67 5.07 -5.18
C LYS A 372 29.16 3.99 -6.14
N LEU A 373 28.98 4.18 -7.45
CA LEU A 373 29.59 3.37 -8.51
C LEU A 373 31.10 3.45 -8.57
N PHE A 374 31.71 4.63 -8.45
CA PHE A 374 33.17 4.74 -8.46
C PHE A 374 33.81 4.15 -7.20
N SER A 375 33.04 3.93 -6.13
CA SER A 375 33.47 3.23 -4.91
C SER A 375 33.18 1.72 -4.88
N LEU A 376 32.48 1.17 -5.89
CA LEU A 376 32.10 -0.26 -6.03
C LEU A 376 32.76 -0.90 -7.26
#